data_AF-A0A6B2XF12-F1
#
_entry.id   AF-A0A6B2XF12-F1
#
_cell.length_a   1.000
_cell.length_b   1.000
_cell.length_c   1.000
_cell.angle_alpha   90.00
_cell.angle_beta   90.00
_cell.angle_gamma   90.00
#
_symmetry.space_group_name_H-M   'P 1'
#
loop_
_entity.id
_entity.type
_entity.pdbx_description
1 polymer ?
#
loop_
_entity_poly.entity_id
_entity_poly.type
_entity_poly.pdbx_seq_one_letter_code
_entity_poly.pdbx_strand_id
1 'polypeptide(L)'
;MGRGPVLRAAAVGDDTRHRKGVTVTDRQAPGRLPLDEQLDELRAVLARNDTLTEVLTRTATLDLPGWYLTAGCLFQTVWNVVTGRPPEQGIKDYDIFYFDATDLSWEAEDAVIRAGREVYAGLPAEVEIRNEARVHLWYEQKFGVPCPPHDSTESAIDRFAATTCCLGVRWEPGGAWRVYAPHGLSDVFDLVVRPNPVLAPREVYETKTARWKGEWPELTVLPWPA
;
A
#
# COMPACT_ATOMS: atom_id res chain seq x y z
N MET A 1 -20.15 -26.00 -72.21
CA MET A 1 -20.09 -27.45 -71.93
C MET A 1 -19.61 -27.63 -70.51
N GLY A 2 -20.34 -28.40 -69.69
CA GLY A 2 -20.06 -28.61 -68.26
C GLY A 2 -21.36 -28.83 -67.48
N ARG A 3 -21.84 -30.08 -67.45
CA ARG A 3 -23.08 -30.55 -66.82
C ARG A 3 -22.91 -30.69 -65.30
N GLY A 4 -23.81 -30.12 -64.48
CA GLY A 4 -24.68 -30.79 -63.48
C GLY A 4 -24.02 -31.16 -62.12
N PRO A 5 -24.77 -31.46 -61.03
CA PRO A 5 -26.23 -31.55 -60.87
C PRO A 5 -26.83 -30.72 -59.70
N VAL A 6 -28.16 -30.76 -59.65
CA VAL A 6 -29.07 -30.25 -58.60
C VAL A 6 -29.32 -31.36 -57.55
N LEU A 7 -29.41 -31.07 -56.25
CA LEU A 7 -30.35 -31.73 -55.32
C LEU A 7 -30.46 -31.12 -53.90
N ARG A 8 -31.72 -30.82 -53.57
CA ARG A 8 -32.49 -30.61 -52.32
C ARG A 8 -31.86 -30.66 -50.91
N ALA A 9 -32.25 -29.62 -50.15
CA ALA A 9 -32.78 -29.54 -48.78
C ALA A 9 -32.58 -30.69 -47.75
N ALA A 10 -32.11 -30.30 -46.57
CA ALA A 10 -32.52 -30.85 -45.28
C ALA A 10 -32.53 -29.72 -44.23
N ALA A 11 -33.59 -29.69 -43.41
CA ALA A 11 -33.77 -28.79 -42.28
C ALA A 11 -33.29 -29.44 -40.97
N VAL A 12 -33.32 -28.63 -39.90
CA VAL A 12 -33.38 -28.97 -38.46
C VAL A 12 -32.06 -29.03 -37.70
N GLY A 13 -31.99 -28.23 -36.63
CA GLY A 13 -31.00 -28.36 -35.56
C GLY A 13 -30.82 -27.08 -34.76
N ASP A 14 -31.85 -26.62 -34.05
CA ASP A 14 -31.68 -25.73 -32.90
C ASP A 14 -30.83 -26.48 -31.86
N ASP A 15 -29.64 -25.99 -31.56
CA ASP A 15 -28.83 -26.46 -30.45
C ASP A 15 -28.41 -25.25 -29.62
N THR A 16 -29.37 -24.85 -28.79
CA THR A 16 -29.27 -23.97 -27.63
C THR A 16 -28.25 -24.54 -26.63
N ARG A 17 -26.96 -24.46 -26.97
CA ARG A 17 -25.90 -24.66 -25.98
C ARG A 17 -25.68 -23.38 -25.18
N HIS A 18 -26.47 -23.29 -24.11
CA HIS A 18 -26.11 -22.60 -22.88
C HIS A 18 -24.63 -22.83 -22.57
N ARG A 19 -23.78 -21.83 -22.79
CA ARG A 19 -22.46 -21.79 -22.14
C ARG A 19 -22.71 -21.57 -20.65
N LYS A 20 -22.82 -22.68 -19.93
CA LYS A 20 -22.71 -22.73 -18.48
C LYS A 20 -21.44 -21.98 -18.06
N GLY A 21 -21.59 -21.22 -16.99
CA GLY A 21 -20.62 -20.28 -16.47
C GLY A 21 -19.21 -20.86 -16.38
N VAL A 22 -18.26 -20.00 -16.72
CA VAL A 22 -16.89 -20.13 -16.24
C VAL A 22 -16.97 -20.15 -14.72
N THR A 23 -16.54 -21.27 -14.16
CA THR A 23 -16.37 -21.52 -12.73
C THR A 23 -15.62 -20.33 -12.11
N VAL A 24 -16.16 -19.79 -11.01
CA VAL A 24 -15.37 -18.96 -10.08
C VAL A 24 -14.21 -19.84 -9.64
N THR A 25 -13.05 -19.67 -10.28
CA THR A 25 -11.82 -20.29 -9.83
C THR A 25 -11.61 -19.84 -8.41
N ASP A 26 -11.49 -20.81 -7.52
CA ASP A 26 -10.98 -20.71 -6.16
C ASP A 26 -9.59 -20.05 -6.24
N ARG A 27 -9.56 -18.72 -6.36
CA ARG A 27 -8.31 -17.98 -6.22
C ARG A 27 -7.97 -18.10 -4.76
N GLN A 28 -6.92 -18.87 -4.49
CA GLN A 28 -6.29 -18.95 -3.17
C GLN A 28 -6.14 -17.52 -2.63
N ALA A 29 -6.58 -17.31 -1.37
CA ALA A 29 -6.55 -16.01 -0.75
C ALA A 29 -5.13 -15.40 -0.88
N PRO A 30 -4.98 -14.16 -1.36
CA PRO A 30 -3.67 -13.57 -1.62
C PRO A 30 -2.67 -13.70 -0.47
N GLY A 31 -3.12 -13.63 0.78
CA GLY A 31 -2.26 -13.78 1.96
C GLY A 31 -1.66 -15.18 2.16
N ARG A 32 -2.09 -16.18 1.37
CA ARG A 32 -1.62 -17.58 1.39
C ARG A 32 -0.83 -17.99 0.16
N LEU A 33 -0.60 -17.09 -0.80
CA LEU A 33 0.23 -17.37 -1.97
C LEU A 33 1.72 -17.53 -1.57
N PRO A 34 2.56 -18.16 -2.40
CA PRO A 34 4.02 -18.03 -2.30
C PRO A 34 4.46 -16.56 -2.27
N LEU A 35 5.58 -16.25 -1.58
CA LEU A 35 5.97 -14.86 -1.31
C LEU A 35 6.21 -14.04 -2.60
N ASP A 36 6.81 -14.65 -3.62
CA ASP A 36 6.99 -14.03 -4.94
C ASP A 36 5.65 -13.70 -5.60
N GLU A 37 4.67 -14.59 -5.53
CA GLU A 37 3.31 -14.34 -6.02
C GLU A 37 2.57 -13.28 -5.18
N GLN A 38 2.81 -13.21 -3.86
CA GLN A 38 2.27 -12.13 -3.01
C GLN A 38 2.84 -10.76 -3.41
N LEU A 39 4.11 -10.70 -3.81
CA LEU A 39 4.73 -9.46 -4.28
C LEU A 39 4.14 -9.00 -5.62
N ASP A 40 3.87 -9.93 -6.53
CA ASP A 40 3.20 -9.63 -7.79
C ASP A 40 1.76 -9.16 -7.56
N GLU A 41 1.01 -9.81 -6.67
CA GLU A 41 -0.35 -9.39 -6.31
C GLU A 41 -0.33 -8.02 -5.62
N LEU A 42 0.64 -7.76 -4.72
CA LEU A 42 0.77 -6.45 -4.08
C LEU A 42 0.96 -5.35 -5.12
N ARG A 43 1.86 -5.56 -6.09
CA ARG A 43 2.08 -4.60 -7.18
C ARG A 43 0.82 -4.41 -8.01
N ALA A 44 0.13 -5.48 -8.38
CA ALA A 44 -1.11 -5.42 -9.15
C ALA A 44 -2.21 -4.66 -8.41
N VAL A 45 -2.32 -4.85 -7.10
CA VAL A 45 -3.30 -4.16 -6.25
C VAL A 45 -2.96 -2.69 -6.07
N LEU A 46 -1.70 -2.35 -5.76
CA LEU A 46 -1.27 -0.96 -5.57
C LEU A 46 -1.33 -0.16 -6.87
N ALA A 47 -1.08 -0.79 -8.02
CA ALA A 47 -1.19 -0.17 -9.34
C ALA A 47 -2.62 0.25 -9.73
N ARG A 48 -3.64 -0.16 -8.96
CA ARG A 48 -5.03 0.28 -9.15
C ARG A 48 -5.33 1.62 -8.45
N ASN A 49 -4.43 2.11 -7.60
CA ASN A 49 -4.52 3.43 -7.00
C ASN A 49 -3.68 4.40 -7.84
N ASP A 50 -4.35 5.16 -8.71
CA ASP A 50 -3.69 6.06 -9.65
C ASP A 50 -2.88 7.13 -8.90
N THR A 51 -3.46 7.70 -7.83
CA THR A 51 -2.77 8.69 -6.98
C THR A 51 -1.49 8.13 -6.36
N LEU A 52 -1.52 6.90 -5.84
CA LEU A 52 -0.35 6.20 -5.29
C LEU A 52 0.75 6.05 -6.34
N THR A 53 0.39 5.61 -7.54
CA THR A 53 1.37 5.42 -8.64
C THR A 53 1.98 6.73 -9.11
N GLU A 54 1.19 7.80 -9.13
CA GLU A 54 1.65 9.14 -9.47
C GLU A 54 2.58 9.70 -8.39
N VAL A 55 2.24 9.52 -7.11
CA VAL A 55 3.11 9.87 -5.98
C VAL A 55 4.44 9.14 -6.10
N LEU A 56 4.43 7.82 -6.27
CA LEU A 56 5.67 7.04 -6.42
C LEU A 56 6.56 7.57 -7.55
N THR A 57 5.96 7.81 -8.73
CA THR A 57 6.67 8.29 -9.91
C THR A 57 7.28 9.67 -9.68
N ARG A 58 6.52 10.58 -9.05
CA ARG A 58 6.96 11.94 -8.73
C ARG A 58 8.03 11.95 -7.63
N THR A 59 7.87 11.17 -6.56
CA THR A 59 8.87 11.07 -5.48
C THR A 59 10.23 10.62 -6.00
N ALA A 60 10.25 9.69 -6.97
CA ALA A 60 11.50 9.23 -7.57
C ALA A 60 12.32 10.35 -8.21
N THR A 61 11.70 11.47 -8.59
CA THR A 61 12.40 12.65 -9.15
C THR A 61 13.09 13.52 -8.11
N LEU A 62 12.77 13.35 -6.82
CA LEU A 62 13.37 14.10 -5.72
C LEU A 62 14.72 13.53 -5.28
N ASP A 63 15.07 12.31 -5.72
CA ASP A 63 16.34 11.61 -5.42
C ASP A 63 16.68 11.59 -3.92
N LEU A 64 15.66 11.41 -3.07
CA LEU A 64 15.84 11.44 -1.62
C LEU A 64 16.57 10.18 -1.13
N PRO A 65 17.53 10.28 -0.20
CA PRO A 65 18.25 9.13 0.30
C PRO A 65 17.31 8.19 1.08
N GLY A 66 17.34 6.91 0.71
CA GLY A 66 16.63 5.85 1.45
C GLY A 66 15.10 5.94 1.40
N TRP A 67 14.51 6.73 0.51
CA TRP A 67 13.08 7.04 0.57
C TRP A 67 12.16 5.83 0.41
N TYR A 68 10.96 5.89 0.99
CA TYR A 68 9.84 4.99 0.74
C TYR A 68 8.52 5.76 0.78
N LEU A 69 7.60 5.42 -0.12
CA LEU A 69 6.18 5.63 0.16
C LEU A 69 5.73 4.57 1.17
N THR A 70 5.01 4.96 2.20
CA THR A 70 4.73 4.08 3.35
C THR A 70 3.36 4.34 3.97
N ALA A 71 3.09 3.67 5.08
CA ALA A 71 1.96 3.91 5.98
C ALA A 71 0.57 3.72 5.31
N GLY A 72 -0.34 4.66 5.57
CA GLY A 72 -1.78 4.49 5.40
C GLY A 72 -2.21 4.08 3.99
N CYS A 73 -1.64 4.77 3.00
CA CYS A 73 -2.04 4.62 1.61
C CYS A 73 -1.83 3.20 1.06
N LEU A 74 -0.80 2.47 1.53
CA LEU A 74 -0.45 1.16 0.98
C LEU A 74 -1.44 0.09 1.43
N PHE A 75 -1.54 -0.14 2.74
CA PHE A 75 -2.39 -1.21 3.27
C PHE A 75 -3.88 -0.90 3.09
N GLN A 76 -4.29 0.38 3.15
CA GLN A 76 -5.69 0.75 2.89
C GLN A 76 -6.05 0.55 1.41
N THR A 77 -5.13 0.81 0.47
CA THR A 77 -5.34 0.42 -0.94
C THR A 77 -5.56 -1.08 -1.07
N VAL A 78 -4.75 -1.89 -0.38
CA VAL A 78 -4.93 -3.35 -0.39
C VAL A 78 -6.30 -3.73 0.16
N TRP A 79 -6.66 -3.22 1.34
CA TRP A 79 -7.95 -3.49 1.97
C TRP A 79 -9.13 -3.07 1.10
N ASN A 80 -9.03 -1.91 0.45
CA ASN A 80 -10.05 -1.45 -0.50
C ASN A 80 -10.22 -2.45 -1.64
N VAL A 81 -9.13 -2.83 -2.29
CA VAL A 81 -9.19 -3.73 -3.45
C VAL A 81 -9.72 -5.11 -3.07
N VAL A 82 -9.23 -5.72 -1.99
CA VAL A 82 -9.66 -7.08 -1.59
C VAL A 82 -11.10 -7.12 -1.06
N THR A 83 -11.62 -5.98 -0.57
CA THR A 83 -13.02 -5.84 -0.15
C THR A 83 -13.93 -5.24 -1.24
N GLY A 84 -13.44 -5.10 -2.47
CA GLY A 84 -14.24 -4.65 -3.62
C GLY A 84 -14.60 -3.15 -3.62
N ARG A 85 -13.85 -2.32 -2.88
CA ARG A 85 -14.02 -0.86 -2.80
C ARG A 85 -13.13 -0.13 -3.81
N PRO A 86 -13.45 1.14 -4.14
CA PRO A 86 -12.53 2.02 -4.86
C PRO A 86 -11.14 2.04 -4.20
N PRO A 87 -10.04 1.85 -4.95
CA PRO A 87 -8.69 1.75 -4.41
C PRO A 87 -8.25 2.92 -3.52
N GLU A 88 -8.75 4.13 -3.81
CA GLU A 88 -8.41 5.38 -3.11
C GLU A 88 -9.32 5.69 -1.91
N GLN A 89 -10.36 4.89 -1.65
CA GLN A 89 -11.37 5.21 -0.63
C GLN A 89 -10.75 5.27 0.78
N GLY A 90 -11.05 6.34 1.53
CA GLY A 90 -10.65 6.48 2.94
C GLY A 90 -9.18 6.85 3.18
N ILE A 91 -8.36 6.89 2.11
CA ILE A 91 -6.97 7.35 2.17
C ILE A 91 -6.95 8.86 2.37
N LYS A 92 -6.27 9.31 3.43
CA LYS A 92 -6.20 10.73 3.81
C LYS A 92 -4.99 11.43 3.21
N ASP A 93 -3.88 10.71 3.21
CA ASP A 93 -2.54 11.21 2.98
C ASP A 93 -1.67 10.12 2.33
N TYR A 94 -0.56 10.55 1.75
CA TYR A 94 0.50 9.71 1.20
C TYR A 94 1.81 10.08 1.88
N ASP A 95 2.32 9.18 2.73
CA ASP A 95 3.52 9.41 3.53
C ASP A 95 4.80 9.03 2.77
N ILE A 96 5.66 10.01 2.52
CA ILE A 96 7.02 9.80 2.01
C ILE A 96 8.01 9.92 3.16
N PHE A 97 8.59 8.81 3.57
CA PHE A 97 9.70 8.81 4.51
C PHE A 97 11.01 8.81 3.73
N TYR A 98 12.02 9.52 4.22
CA TYR A 98 13.40 9.45 3.76
C TYR A 98 14.35 9.57 4.95
N PHE A 99 15.64 9.30 4.75
CA PHE A 99 16.61 9.35 5.84
C PHE A 99 17.84 10.13 5.42
N ASP A 100 18.00 11.31 6.02
CA ASP A 100 19.22 12.12 5.88
C ASP A 100 19.67 12.65 7.24
N ALA A 101 20.76 12.06 7.74
CA ALA A 101 21.37 12.44 9.01
C ALA A 101 22.45 13.54 8.87
N THR A 102 22.71 14.04 7.65
CA THR A 102 23.75 15.06 7.42
C THR A 102 23.32 16.44 7.92
N ASP A 103 22.01 16.72 7.91
CA ASP A 103 21.42 17.94 8.46
C ASP A 103 20.05 17.66 9.14
N LEU A 104 20.02 17.78 10.46
CA LEU A 104 18.83 17.54 11.29
C LEU A 104 18.01 18.82 11.56
N SER A 105 18.37 19.98 10.98
CA SER A 105 17.67 21.26 11.17
C SER A 105 16.30 21.30 10.50
N TRP A 106 15.26 21.85 11.13
CA TRP A 106 13.93 21.99 10.53
C TRP A 106 13.99 22.54 9.10
N GLU A 107 14.86 23.53 8.87
CA GLU A 107 15.11 24.18 7.59
C GLU A 107 15.47 23.21 6.45
N ALA A 108 16.28 22.18 6.73
CA ALA A 108 16.65 21.18 5.72
C ALA A 108 15.46 20.29 5.29
N GLU A 109 14.61 19.86 6.22
CA GLU A 109 13.39 19.12 5.87
C GLU A 109 12.36 20.02 5.22
N ASP A 110 12.21 21.27 5.67
CA ASP A 110 11.27 22.22 5.08
C ASP A 110 11.67 22.54 3.62
N ALA A 111 12.96 22.58 3.30
CA ALA A 111 13.43 22.68 1.92
C ALA A 111 12.94 21.50 1.05
N VAL A 112 13.02 20.27 1.57
CA VAL A 112 12.51 19.06 0.89
C VAL A 112 10.98 19.10 0.79
N ILE A 113 10.27 19.51 1.85
CA ILE A 113 8.81 19.67 1.83
C ILE A 113 8.39 20.67 0.76
N ARG A 114 9.08 21.81 0.63
CA ARG A 114 8.80 22.81 -0.40
C ARG A 114 9.05 22.27 -1.81
N ALA A 115 10.17 21.58 -2.04
CA ALA A 115 10.45 20.93 -3.32
C ALA A 115 9.37 19.88 -3.66
N GLY A 116 8.93 19.10 -2.67
CA GLY A 116 7.83 18.16 -2.80
C GLY A 116 6.52 18.83 -3.19
N ARG A 117 6.16 19.97 -2.59
CA ARG A 117 4.95 20.72 -2.97
C ARG A 117 4.95 21.13 -4.44
N GLU A 118 6.10 21.50 -4.99
CA GLU A 118 6.24 21.81 -6.41
C GLU A 118 6.08 20.56 -7.27
N VAL A 119 6.72 19.45 -6.88
CA VAL A 119 6.64 18.16 -7.57
C VAL A 119 5.21 17.58 -7.57
N TYR A 120 4.49 17.65 -6.45
CA TYR A 120 3.12 17.15 -6.32
C TYR A 120 2.05 18.17 -6.72
N ALA A 121 2.43 19.33 -7.27
CA ALA A 121 1.46 20.33 -7.71
C ALA A 121 0.41 19.72 -8.65
N GLY A 122 -0.86 20.03 -8.40
CA GLY A 122 -2.01 19.53 -9.17
C GLY A 122 -2.48 18.11 -8.80
N LEU A 123 -1.82 17.41 -7.88
CA LEU A 123 -2.32 16.15 -7.34
C LEU A 123 -3.49 16.42 -6.37
N PRO A 124 -4.63 15.72 -6.47
CA PRO A 124 -5.77 15.91 -5.57
C PRO A 124 -5.59 15.18 -4.22
N ALA A 125 -4.38 15.16 -3.68
CA ALA A 125 -4.05 14.45 -2.44
C ALA A 125 -2.97 15.16 -1.65
N GLU A 126 -3.00 14.98 -0.33
CA GLU A 126 -1.96 15.44 0.58
C GLU A 126 -0.79 14.45 0.59
N VAL A 127 0.43 14.96 0.37
CA VAL A 127 1.66 14.18 0.46
C VAL A 127 2.50 14.72 1.61
N GLU A 128 2.69 13.90 2.63
CA GLU A 128 3.50 14.27 3.80
C GLU A 128 4.91 13.74 3.61
N ILE A 129 5.90 14.63 3.51
CA ILE A 129 7.32 14.25 3.46
C ILE A 129 7.93 14.38 4.85
N ARG A 130 8.64 13.33 5.29
CA ARG A 130 9.29 13.27 6.60
C ARG A 130 10.73 12.76 6.50
N ASN A 131 11.66 13.50 7.11
CA ASN A 131 12.99 13.01 7.39
C ASN A 131 12.96 12.19 8.67
N GLU A 132 13.18 10.89 8.57
CA GLU A 132 13.15 9.98 9.71
C GLU A 132 14.36 10.15 10.63
N ALA A 133 15.47 10.72 10.13
CA ALA A 133 16.67 10.96 10.94
C ALA A 133 16.44 11.94 12.09
N ARG A 134 15.42 12.80 12.02
CA ARG A 134 15.14 13.86 13.02
C ARG A 134 13.90 13.61 13.88
N VAL A 135 13.17 12.52 13.66
CA VAL A 135 11.91 12.27 14.37
C VAL A 135 12.11 12.28 15.88
N HIS A 136 13.22 11.71 16.36
CA HIS A 136 13.63 11.71 17.76
C HIS A 136 13.73 13.10 18.41
N LEU A 137 13.93 14.18 17.63
CA LEU A 137 14.04 15.55 18.14
C LEU A 137 12.71 16.16 18.58
N TRP A 138 11.59 15.68 18.05
CA TRP A 138 10.26 16.26 18.30
C TRP A 138 9.20 15.25 18.74
N TYR A 139 9.42 13.95 18.51
CA TYR A 139 8.40 12.92 18.75
C TYR A 139 7.96 12.85 20.21
N GLU A 140 8.90 12.85 21.16
CA GLU A 140 8.59 12.80 22.59
C GLU A 140 7.77 14.02 23.03
N GLN A 141 8.12 15.22 22.54
CA GLN A 141 7.35 16.42 22.85
C GLN A 141 5.91 16.35 22.32
N LYS A 142 5.70 15.68 21.18
CA LYS A 142 4.38 15.54 20.54
C LYS A 142 3.53 14.43 21.17
N PHE A 143 4.14 13.30 21.52
CA PHE A 143 3.42 12.07 21.90
C PHE A 143 3.68 11.60 23.34
N GLY A 144 4.57 12.26 24.07
CA GLY A 144 4.90 11.92 25.46
C GLY A 144 5.66 10.59 25.63
N VAL A 145 6.17 10.02 24.54
CA VAL A 145 6.94 8.76 24.53
C VAL A 145 8.32 8.98 23.93
N PRO A 146 9.41 8.57 24.62
CA PRO A 146 10.75 8.66 24.08
C PRO A 146 10.88 7.92 22.75
N CYS A 147 11.40 8.61 21.74
CA CYS A 147 11.74 8.03 20.45
C CYS A 147 13.26 8.06 20.30
N PRO A 148 13.94 6.90 20.32
CA PRO A 148 15.37 6.88 20.04
C PRO A 148 15.63 7.26 18.57
N PRO A 149 16.80 7.82 18.24
CA PRO A 149 17.20 8.07 16.86
C PRO A 149 16.98 6.84 15.97
N HIS A 150 16.50 7.07 14.76
CA HIS A 150 16.40 6.05 13.73
C HIS A 150 17.76 5.94 13.02
N ASP A 151 18.08 4.75 12.52
CA ASP A 151 19.33 4.48 11.80
C ASP A 151 19.11 4.38 10.28
N SER A 152 17.85 4.32 9.86
CA SER A 152 17.41 4.20 8.46
C SER A 152 15.91 4.50 8.34
N THR A 153 15.43 4.67 7.10
CA THR A 153 13.98 4.73 6.83
C THR A 153 13.27 3.43 7.20
N GLU A 154 13.89 2.27 6.92
CA GLU A 154 13.38 0.96 7.33
C GLU A 154 13.16 0.88 8.85
N SER A 155 14.11 1.38 9.65
CA SER A 155 14.00 1.38 11.12
C SER A 155 12.87 2.28 11.66
N ALA A 156 12.44 3.27 10.88
CA ALA A 156 11.26 4.06 11.19
C ALA A 156 9.97 3.32 10.83
N ILE A 157 9.95 2.63 9.68
CA ILE A 157 8.82 1.79 9.27
C ILE A 157 8.57 0.66 10.29
N ASP A 158 9.62 0.08 10.85
CA ASP A 158 9.54 -0.95 11.91
C ASP A 158 8.82 -0.48 13.18
N ARG A 159 8.58 0.83 13.34
CA ARG A 159 8.05 1.45 14.55
C ARG A 159 6.59 1.87 14.42
N PHE A 160 5.96 1.64 13.27
CA PHE A 160 4.52 1.89 13.14
C PHE A 160 3.70 1.05 14.11
N ALA A 161 2.51 1.55 14.47
CA ALA A 161 1.68 0.99 15.54
C ALA A 161 1.11 -0.41 15.27
N ALA A 162 1.06 -0.85 14.01
CA ALA A 162 0.54 -2.16 13.61
C ALA A 162 1.43 -2.78 12.54
N THR A 163 1.50 -4.12 12.50
CA THR A 163 2.34 -4.86 11.55
C THR A 163 1.98 -4.56 10.10
N THR A 164 0.69 -4.41 9.80
CA THR A 164 0.19 -4.05 8.47
C THR A 164 0.57 -2.64 8.03
N CYS A 165 0.91 -1.76 8.97
CA CYS A 165 1.42 -0.42 8.68
C CYS A 165 2.92 -0.43 8.37
N CYS A 166 3.65 -1.47 8.77
CA CYS A 166 5.08 -1.61 8.54
C CYS A 166 5.32 -2.10 7.11
N LEU A 167 4.99 -1.26 6.14
CA LEU A 167 5.10 -1.55 4.72
C LEU A 167 5.63 -0.31 4.01
N GLY A 168 6.70 -0.47 3.24
CA GLY A 168 7.24 0.58 2.38
C GLY A 168 7.41 0.09 0.96
N VAL A 169 7.15 0.96 -0.02
CA VAL A 169 7.41 0.70 -1.44
C VAL A 169 8.11 1.88 -2.08
N ARG A 170 9.00 1.60 -3.04
CA ARG A 170 9.67 2.62 -3.84
C ARG A 170 10.07 2.08 -5.21
N TRP A 171 10.35 3.00 -6.11
CA TRP A 171 11.07 2.66 -7.34
C TRP A 171 12.57 2.54 -7.07
N GLU A 172 13.19 1.51 -7.63
CA GLU A 172 14.64 1.41 -7.78
C GLU A 172 15.06 1.93 -9.17
N PRO A 173 16.33 2.33 -9.34
CA PRO A 173 16.88 2.61 -10.67
C PRO A 173 16.60 1.44 -11.63
N GLY A 174 16.02 1.75 -12.79
CA GLY A 174 15.57 0.73 -13.75
C GLY A 174 14.10 0.34 -13.65
N GLY A 175 13.33 0.95 -12.72
CA GLY A 175 11.87 0.85 -12.68
C GLY A 175 11.33 -0.41 -11.99
N ALA A 176 12.18 -1.15 -11.28
CA ALA A 176 11.72 -2.24 -10.42
C ALA A 176 11.14 -1.69 -9.12
N TRP A 177 10.11 -2.33 -8.58
CA TRP A 177 9.64 -2.03 -7.22
C TRP A 177 10.57 -2.68 -6.21
N ARG A 178 10.97 -1.90 -5.20
CA ARG A 178 11.45 -2.43 -3.94
C ARG A 178 10.34 -2.37 -2.91
N VAL A 179 10.17 -3.45 -2.18
CA VAL A 179 9.16 -3.62 -1.13
C VAL A 179 9.88 -3.93 0.18
N TYR A 180 9.58 -3.16 1.22
CA TYR A 180 10.00 -3.41 2.59
C TYR A 180 8.77 -3.85 3.40
N ALA A 181 8.74 -5.12 3.81
CA ALA A 181 7.62 -5.74 4.53
C ALA A 181 8.13 -6.68 5.64
N PRO A 182 8.69 -6.15 6.75
CA PRO A 182 9.36 -6.94 7.80
C PRO A 182 8.44 -7.98 8.47
N HIS A 183 7.12 -7.81 8.39
CA HIS A 183 6.14 -8.76 8.93
C HIS A 183 5.45 -9.62 7.87
N GLY A 184 5.94 -9.61 6.63
CA GLY A 184 5.30 -10.26 5.48
C GLY A 184 4.04 -9.52 5.01
N LEU A 185 3.33 -10.11 4.04
CA LEU A 185 2.15 -9.49 3.41
C LEU A 185 0.83 -10.20 3.78
N SER A 186 0.89 -11.37 4.41
CA SER A 186 -0.28 -12.18 4.76
C SER A 186 -1.31 -11.39 5.57
N ASP A 187 -0.90 -10.74 6.66
CA ASP A 187 -1.81 -9.97 7.53
C ASP A 187 -2.50 -8.81 6.76
N VAL A 188 -1.80 -8.18 5.81
CA VAL A 188 -2.37 -7.08 4.99
C VAL A 188 -3.46 -7.61 4.07
N PHE A 189 -3.22 -8.72 3.38
CA PHE A 189 -4.18 -9.34 2.46
C PHE A 189 -5.34 -10.05 3.16
N ASP A 190 -5.07 -10.68 4.30
CA ASP A 190 -6.06 -11.43 5.08
C ASP A 190 -6.87 -10.52 6.03
N LEU A 191 -6.71 -9.20 5.92
CA LEU A 191 -7.45 -8.20 6.70
C LEU A 191 -7.24 -8.34 8.22
N VAL A 192 -6.03 -8.75 8.64
CA VAL A 192 -5.67 -8.93 10.04
C VAL A 192 -4.81 -7.76 10.50
N VAL A 193 -5.28 -7.01 11.49
CA VAL A 193 -4.51 -5.91 12.10
C VAL A 193 -3.93 -6.39 13.42
N ARG A 194 -2.61 -6.50 13.49
CA ARG A 194 -1.88 -6.92 14.68
C ARG A 194 -1.09 -5.74 15.26
N PRO A 195 -1.11 -5.54 16.60
CA PRO A 195 -0.30 -4.51 17.22
C PRO A 195 1.20 -4.75 17.00
N ASN A 196 1.96 -3.66 16.89
CA ASN A 196 3.42 -3.67 16.86
C ASN A 196 3.96 -2.85 18.05
N PRO A 197 4.22 -3.49 19.21
CA PRO A 197 4.55 -2.81 20.47
C PRO A 197 6.03 -2.40 20.55
N VAL A 198 6.57 -1.76 19.51
CA VAL A 198 7.98 -1.35 19.42
C VAL A 198 8.18 0.10 19.87
N LEU A 199 7.34 1.02 19.40
CA LEU A 199 7.42 2.46 19.73
C LEU A 199 6.05 3.07 20.00
N ALA A 200 5.08 2.81 19.12
CA ALA A 200 3.80 3.48 19.19
C ALA A 200 3.06 3.13 20.50
N PRO A 201 2.48 4.13 21.17
CA PRO A 201 1.65 3.88 22.34
C PRO A 201 0.42 3.02 22.03
N ARG A 202 -0.05 2.27 23.04
CA ARG A 202 -1.24 1.41 22.92
C ARG A 202 -2.47 2.18 22.44
N GLU A 203 -2.69 3.37 22.99
CA GLU A 203 -3.82 4.24 22.66
C GLU A 203 -3.79 4.71 21.21
N VAL A 204 -2.60 4.86 20.60
CA VAL A 204 -2.46 5.20 19.18
C VAL A 204 -2.93 4.04 18.31
N TYR A 205 -2.56 2.81 18.66
CA TYR A 205 -3.05 1.61 17.98
C TYR A 205 -4.58 1.46 18.14
N GLU A 206 -5.10 1.55 19.36
CA GLU A 206 -6.53 1.40 19.63
C GLU A 206 -7.37 2.47 18.92
N THR A 207 -6.91 3.73 18.91
CA THR A 207 -7.58 4.83 18.20
C THR A 207 -7.60 4.60 16.69
N LYS A 208 -6.45 4.23 16.10
CA LYS A 208 -6.35 3.98 14.65
C LYS A 208 -7.22 2.79 14.24
N THR A 209 -7.17 1.69 14.98
CA THR A 209 -7.93 0.47 14.66
C THR A 209 -9.42 0.63 14.87
N ALA A 210 -9.86 1.40 15.87
CA ALA A 210 -11.28 1.74 16.03
C ALA A 210 -11.82 2.51 14.81
N ARG A 211 -11.06 3.49 14.31
CA ARG A 211 -11.41 4.20 13.07
C ARG A 211 -11.47 3.24 11.88
N TRP A 212 -10.41 2.47 11.65
CA TRP A 212 -10.34 1.56 10.51
C TRP A 212 -11.45 0.50 10.54
N LYS A 213 -11.78 -0.05 11.71
CA LYS A 213 -12.86 -1.03 11.85
C LYS A 213 -14.24 -0.45 11.49
N GLY A 214 -14.43 0.86 11.65
CA GLY A 214 -15.63 1.56 11.18
C GLY A 214 -15.72 1.69 9.66
N GLU A 215 -14.57 1.84 8.98
CA GLU A 215 -14.46 1.98 7.52
C GLU A 215 -14.42 0.62 6.79
N TRP A 216 -13.72 -0.36 7.38
CA TRP A 216 -13.58 -1.75 6.92
C TRP A 216 -14.07 -2.72 8.01
N PRO A 217 -15.39 -3.00 8.09
CA PRO A 217 -15.96 -3.96 9.03
C PRO A 217 -15.38 -5.37 8.93
N GLU A 218 -14.73 -5.71 7.82
CA GLU A 218 -14.09 -7.01 7.54
C GLU A 218 -12.79 -7.22 8.34
N LEU A 219 -12.18 -6.15 8.87
CA LEU A 219 -10.89 -6.25 9.56
C LEU A 219 -10.95 -7.09 10.83
N THR A 220 -10.07 -8.06 10.99
CA THR A 220 -9.83 -8.74 12.26
C THR A 220 -8.78 -7.97 13.05
N VAL A 221 -9.20 -7.19 14.04
CA VAL A 221 -8.31 -6.42 14.92
C VAL A 221 -7.92 -7.28 16.12
N LEU A 222 -6.62 -7.54 16.29
CA LEU A 222 -6.09 -8.27 17.43
C LEU A 222 -5.89 -7.35 18.63
N PRO A 223 -6.09 -7.83 19.87
CA PRO A 223 -5.90 -7.02 21.07
C PRO A 223 -4.43 -6.67 21.26
N TRP A 224 -4.17 -5.56 21.96
CA TRP A 224 -2.82 -5.22 22.43
C TRP A 224 -2.26 -6.36 23.31
N PRO A 225 -0.99 -6.76 23.14
CA PRO A 225 -0.39 -7.82 23.95
C PRO A 225 -0.38 -7.44 25.45
N ALA A 226 -0.54 -8.45 26.30
CA ALA A 226 -0.54 -8.30 27.76
C ALA A 226 0.87 -8.06 28.31
#